data_AF-A0A1A9NA82-F1
#
_entry.id   AF-A0A1A9NA82-F1
#
_cell.length_a   1.000
_cell.length_b   1.000
_cell.length_c   1.000
_cell.angle_alpha   90.00
_cell.angle_beta   90.00
_cell.angle_gamma   90.00
#
_symmetry.space_group_name_H-M   'P 1'
#
loop_
_entity.id
_entity.type
_entity.pdbx_description
1 polymer ?
#
loop_
_entity_poly.entity_id
_entity_poly.type
_entity_poly.pdbx_seq_one_letter_code
_entity_poly.pdbx_strand_id
1 'polypeptide(L)'
;MPTTLFDSLPAPLKSVQTRPLFVMRLDVKPIVVVGATPGPFRRVGIVPSGVFEGDRLSGKVLDGGSDWQAVRSDGSTTLDVRLILQTDDGATIAMSYRGVRHGPPEVIQRLEKGELVDPSSYYFRINPIFEAPPGRYEWLNRVLAIGTGHRFANGPTYSVFEVL
;
A
#
# COMPACT_ATOMS: atom_id res chain seq x y z
N MET A 1 29.16 -8.26 -25.87
CA MET A 1 28.73 -7.75 -24.55
C MET A 1 28.93 -8.87 -23.54
N PRO A 2 29.58 -8.65 -22.39
CA PRO A 2 29.68 -9.70 -21.37
C PRO A 2 28.28 -10.02 -20.82
N THR A 3 27.97 -11.31 -20.71
CA THR A 3 26.74 -11.84 -20.10
C THR A 3 26.62 -11.32 -18.67
N THR A 4 25.49 -10.68 -18.33
CA THR A 4 25.25 -10.22 -16.96
C THR A 4 24.95 -11.42 -16.05
N LEU A 5 25.10 -11.25 -14.74
CA LEU A 5 24.68 -12.28 -13.78
C LEU A 5 23.21 -12.68 -13.99
N PHE A 6 22.34 -11.72 -14.33
CA PHE A 6 20.92 -11.96 -14.59
C PHE A 6 20.67 -12.87 -15.80
N ASP A 7 21.48 -12.74 -16.84
CA ASP A 7 21.32 -13.53 -18.07
C ASP A 7 21.57 -15.03 -17.82
N SER A 8 22.46 -15.36 -16.88
CA SER A 8 22.80 -16.73 -16.50
C SER A 8 21.79 -17.42 -15.55
N LEU A 9 20.81 -16.69 -15.02
CA LEU A 9 19.85 -17.25 -14.06
C LEU A 9 18.83 -18.21 -14.72
N PRO A 10 18.32 -19.21 -13.98
CA PRO A 10 17.16 -19.97 -14.42
C PRO A 10 15.92 -19.06 -14.49
N ALA A 11 14.97 -19.38 -15.38
CA ALA A 11 13.81 -18.53 -15.67
C ALA A 11 13.02 -18.07 -14.42
N PRO A 12 12.77 -18.89 -13.38
CA PRO A 12 12.04 -18.45 -12.18
C PRO A 12 12.72 -17.32 -11.40
N LEU A 13 14.04 -17.12 -11.57
CA LEU A 13 14.79 -16.07 -10.89
C LEU A 13 14.96 -14.80 -11.73
N LYS A 14 14.44 -14.79 -12.97
CA LYS A 14 14.55 -13.64 -13.89
C LYS A 14 13.41 -12.62 -13.74
N SER A 15 12.31 -13.02 -13.12
CA SER A 15 11.13 -12.17 -12.93
C SER A 15 10.33 -12.61 -11.72
N VAL A 16 9.71 -11.65 -11.05
CA VAL A 16 8.69 -11.92 -10.04
C VAL A 16 7.33 -11.97 -10.74
N GLN A 17 6.68 -13.12 -10.74
CA GLN A 17 5.33 -13.24 -11.27
C GLN A 17 4.31 -12.83 -10.22
N THR A 18 3.19 -12.26 -10.67
CA THR A 18 2.14 -11.79 -9.78
C THR A 18 0.77 -12.06 -10.36
N ARG A 19 -0.24 -12.22 -9.51
CA ARG A 19 -1.66 -12.22 -9.90
C ARG A 19 -2.46 -11.20 -9.10
N PRO A 20 -3.55 -10.63 -9.64
CA PRO A 20 -4.45 -9.77 -8.88
C PRO A 20 -4.94 -10.45 -7.60
N LEU A 21 -4.95 -9.70 -6.50
CA LEU A 21 -5.49 -10.14 -5.22
C LEU A 21 -6.79 -9.39 -4.90
N PHE A 22 -6.73 -8.07 -4.78
CA PHE A 22 -7.89 -7.19 -4.66
C PHE A 22 -7.53 -5.73 -5.03
N VAL A 23 -8.55 -4.92 -5.27
CA VAL A 23 -8.45 -3.45 -5.22
C VAL A 23 -8.89 -3.01 -3.84
N MET A 24 -8.20 -2.03 -3.25
CA MET A 24 -8.55 -1.45 -1.95
C MET A 24 -8.69 0.06 -2.07
N ARG A 25 -9.79 0.62 -1.59
CA ARG A 25 -10.02 2.06 -1.46
C ARG A 25 -10.13 2.41 0.01
N LEU A 26 -9.33 3.37 0.46
CA LEU A 26 -9.32 3.81 1.84
C LEU A 26 -9.85 5.23 1.94
N ASP A 27 -10.70 5.47 2.93
CA ASP A 27 -11.05 6.82 3.34
C ASP A 27 -10.02 7.31 4.35
N VAL A 28 -9.61 8.56 4.26
CA VAL A 28 -8.60 9.16 5.13
C VAL A 28 -9.12 10.50 5.63
N LYS A 29 -9.14 10.68 6.94
CA LYS A 29 -9.44 11.98 7.56
C LYS A 29 -8.39 13.03 7.16
N PRO A 30 -8.66 14.34 7.33
CA PRO A 30 -7.64 15.36 7.17
C PRO A 30 -6.35 14.97 7.91
N ILE A 31 -5.22 15.08 7.21
CA ILE A 31 -3.93 14.62 7.71
C ILE A 31 -3.58 15.36 8.99
N VAL A 32 -3.21 14.62 10.03
CA VAL A 32 -2.69 15.18 11.27
C VAL A 32 -1.20 15.43 11.10
N VAL A 33 -0.79 16.69 11.12
CA VAL A 33 0.62 17.06 11.04
C VAL A 33 1.20 17.11 12.44
N VAL A 34 2.15 16.22 12.73
CA VAL A 34 2.95 16.28 13.96
C VAL A 34 4.09 17.27 13.79
N GLY A 35 4.69 17.32 12.59
CA GLY A 35 5.74 18.27 12.24
C GLY A 35 7.14 17.69 12.38
N ALA A 36 8.11 18.56 12.64
CA ALA A 36 9.49 18.16 12.87
C ALA A 36 9.61 17.34 14.17
N THR A 37 10.32 16.22 14.10
CA THR A 37 10.66 15.38 15.25
C THR A 37 12.17 15.12 15.24
N PRO A 38 12.79 14.57 16.30
CA PRO A 38 14.18 14.13 16.24
C PRO A 38 14.45 13.10 15.14
N GLY A 39 13.40 12.39 14.67
CA GLY A 39 13.44 11.51 13.52
C GLY A 39 12.89 12.19 12.27
N PRO A 40 11.98 11.54 11.52
CA PRO A 40 11.44 12.13 10.30
C PRO A 40 10.45 13.26 10.60
N PHE A 41 10.18 14.10 9.60
CA PHE A 41 9.00 14.96 9.64
C PHE A 41 7.76 14.05 9.59
N ARG A 42 6.94 14.12 10.63
CA ARG A 42 5.87 13.16 10.89
C ARG A 42 4.51 13.75 10.52
N ARG A 43 3.74 12.98 9.76
CA ARG A 43 2.31 13.19 9.55
C ARG A 43 1.57 11.87 9.67
N VAL A 44 0.31 11.91 10.11
CA VAL A 44 -0.48 10.71 10.38
C VAL A 44 -1.80 10.80 9.63
N GLY A 45 -2.07 9.79 8.79
CA GLY A 45 -3.38 9.59 8.17
C GLY A 45 -4.22 8.68 9.03
N ILE A 46 -5.40 9.13 9.46
CA ILE A 46 -6.36 8.28 10.17
C ILE A 46 -7.32 7.67 9.15
N VAL A 47 -7.47 6.34 9.17
CA VAL A 47 -8.25 5.55 8.23
C VAL A 47 -9.51 5.02 8.95
N PRO A 48 -10.64 5.73 8.89
CA PRO A 48 -11.85 5.31 9.58
C PRO A 48 -12.63 4.20 8.84
N SER A 49 -12.41 4.06 7.54
CA SER A 49 -13.16 3.14 6.69
C SER A 49 -12.45 2.88 5.37
N GLY A 50 -13.00 1.93 4.63
CA GLY A 50 -12.58 1.60 3.28
C GLY A 50 -13.28 0.33 2.81
N VAL A 51 -13.05 0.00 1.55
CA VAL A 51 -13.55 -1.23 0.92
C VAL A 51 -12.42 -1.92 0.18
N PHE A 52 -12.50 -3.24 0.09
CA PHE A 52 -11.62 -4.02 -0.77
C PHE A 52 -12.42 -5.07 -1.52
N GLU A 53 -12.03 -5.33 -2.76
CA GLU A 53 -12.77 -6.24 -3.64
C GLU A 53 -11.82 -7.00 -4.56
N GLY A 54 -12.01 -8.32 -4.64
CA GLY A 54 -11.32 -9.21 -5.55
C GLY A 54 -11.90 -10.62 -5.51
N ASP A 55 -11.62 -11.43 -6.54
CA ASP A 55 -12.28 -12.74 -6.75
C ASP A 55 -12.21 -13.69 -5.55
N ARG A 56 -11.16 -13.60 -4.74
CA ARG A 56 -10.91 -14.48 -3.59
C ARG A 56 -11.02 -13.78 -2.24
N LEU A 57 -11.10 -12.45 -2.22
CA LEU A 57 -11.01 -11.65 -1.00
C LEU A 57 -11.70 -10.30 -1.19
N SER A 58 -12.89 -10.15 -0.60
CA SER A 58 -13.71 -8.94 -0.63
C SER A 58 -14.28 -8.62 0.75
N GLY A 59 -14.53 -7.35 1.01
CA GLY A 59 -15.06 -6.87 2.28
C GLY A 59 -14.81 -5.38 2.52
N LYS A 60 -14.74 -5.03 3.81
CA LYS A 60 -14.57 -3.66 4.28
C LYS A 60 -13.41 -3.51 5.25
N VAL A 61 -12.86 -2.30 5.32
CA VAL A 61 -11.88 -1.91 6.33
C VAL A 61 -12.63 -1.38 7.54
N LEU A 62 -12.32 -1.92 8.72
CA LEU A 62 -12.89 -1.46 9.99
C LEU A 62 -12.19 -0.19 10.48
N ASP A 63 -12.89 0.56 11.34
CA ASP A 63 -12.33 1.74 12.01
C ASP A 63 -11.12 1.37 12.90
N GLY A 64 -10.27 2.36 13.16
CA GLY A 64 -9.05 2.21 13.97
C GLY A 64 -7.76 2.08 13.16
N GLY A 65 -7.83 2.16 11.83
CA GLY A 65 -6.66 2.14 10.96
C GLY A 65 -5.87 3.45 10.98
N SER A 66 -4.56 3.37 10.75
CA SER A 66 -3.72 4.58 10.58
C SER A 66 -2.48 4.34 9.74
N ASP A 67 -1.99 5.41 9.12
CA ASP A 67 -0.75 5.49 8.35
C ASP A 67 0.20 6.50 9.00
N TRP A 68 1.30 6.00 9.57
CA TRP A 68 2.35 6.79 10.18
C TRP A 68 3.39 7.18 9.14
N GLN A 69 3.11 8.26 8.41
CA GLN A 69 3.93 8.72 7.31
C GLN A 69 5.18 9.46 7.79
N ALA A 70 6.32 9.16 7.16
CA ALA A 70 7.58 9.86 7.36
C ALA A 70 7.95 10.60 6.07
N VAL A 71 7.97 11.93 6.12
CA VAL A 71 8.49 12.76 5.02
C VAL A 71 10.00 12.88 5.22
N ARG A 72 10.76 12.41 4.22
CA ARG A 72 12.22 12.33 4.24
C ARG A 72 12.84 13.56 3.60
N SER A 73 14.11 13.80 3.89
CA SER A 73 14.88 14.92 3.32
C SER A 73 15.10 14.82 1.82
N ASP A 74 14.99 13.62 1.23
CA ASP A 74 15.06 13.37 -0.21
C ASP A 74 13.74 13.67 -0.95
N GLY A 75 12.72 14.19 -0.25
CA GLY A 75 11.40 14.48 -0.81
C GLY A 75 10.47 13.26 -0.92
N SER A 76 10.93 12.06 -0.58
CA SER A 76 10.07 10.88 -0.53
C SER A 76 9.25 10.81 0.76
N THR A 77 8.08 10.18 0.69
CA THR A 77 7.28 9.82 1.86
C THR A 77 7.29 8.31 2.01
N THR A 78 7.62 7.81 3.20
CA THR A 78 7.37 6.40 3.53
C THR A 78 6.16 6.20 4.40
N LEU A 79 5.49 5.09 4.17
CA LEU A 79 4.27 4.69 4.87
C LEU A 79 4.58 3.61 5.91
N ASP A 80 3.77 3.60 6.97
CA ASP A 80 3.75 2.55 7.98
C ASP A 80 2.31 2.41 8.46
N VAL A 81 1.61 1.44 7.88
CA VAL A 81 0.15 1.34 7.96
C VAL A 81 -0.27 0.07 8.68
N ARG A 82 -1.29 0.20 9.52
CA ARG A 82 -2.02 -0.93 10.12
C ARG A 82 -3.50 -0.75 9.89
N LEU A 83 -4.15 -1.80 9.40
CA LEU A 83 -5.59 -1.87 9.11
C LEU A 83 -6.17 -3.18 9.65
N ILE A 84 -7.48 -3.18 9.88
CA ILE A 84 -8.26 -4.38 10.17
C ILE A 84 -9.24 -4.55 9.02
N LEU A 85 -9.15 -5.70 8.34
CA LEU A 85 -10.04 -6.07 7.25
C LEU A 85 -11.12 -7.00 7.80
N GLN A 86 -12.38 -6.77 7.42
CA GLN A 86 -13.48 -7.70 7.64
C GLN A 86 -14.02 -8.16 6.29
N THR A 87 -13.93 -9.46 6.02
CA THR A 87 -14.44 -10.06 4.78
C THR A 87 -15.97 -10.09 4.77
N ASP A 88 -16.56 -10.21 3.59
CA ASP A 88 -18.03 -10.28 3.42
C ASP A 88 -18.66 -11.50 4.13
N ASP A 89 -17.89 -12.58 4.30
CA ASP A 89 -18.29 -13.77 5.05
C ASP A 89 -17.89 -13.72 6.54
N GLY A 90 -17.40 -12.58 7.03
CA GLY A 90 -17.26 -12.27 8.45
C GLY A 90 -15.90 -12.60 9.08
N ALA A 91 -14.90 -13.05 8.32
CA ALA A 91 -13.55 -13.24 8.85
C ALA A 91 -12.85 -11.89 9.08
N THR A 92 -12.12 -11.78 10.19
CA THR A 92 -11.31 -10.59 10.51
C THR A 92 -9.84 -10.90 10.27
N ILE A 93 -9.18 -10.06 9.47
CA ILE A 93 -7.78 -10.21 9.05
C ILE A 93 -7.04 -8.92 9.44
N ALA A 94 -5.94 -9.04 10.18
CA ALA A 94 -5.06 -7.90 10.38
C ALA A 94 -4.17 -7.73 9.15
N MET A 95 -4.00 -6.49 8.70
CA MET A 95 -3.10 -6.18 7.60
C MET A 95 -2.18 -5.03 8.00
N SER A 96 -0.89 -5.20 7.73
CA SER A 96 0.06 -4.09 7.79
C SER A 96 0.77 -3.94 6.45
N TYR A 97 1.20 -2.73 6.14
CA TYR A 97 2.04 -2.50 4.98
C TYR A 97 2.98 -1.33 5.21
N ARG A 98 4.17 -1.43 4.60
CA ARG A 98 5.03 -0.28 4.37
C ARG A 98 4.90 0.14 2.92
N GLY A 99 5.45 1.29 2.61
CA GLY A 99 5.46 1.78 1.24
C GLY A 99 6.36 2.98 1.07
N VAL A 100 6.58 3.34 -0.18
CA VAL A 100 7.25 4.59 -0.54
C VAL A 100 6.47 5.28 -1.65
N ARG A 101 6.37 6.60 -1.51
CA ARG A 101 5.81 7.52 -2.49
C ARG A 101 6.82 8.62 -2.79
N HIS A 102 7.15 8.82 -4.06
CA HIS A 102 7.98 9.93 -4.52
C HIS A 102 7.70 10.23 -6.00
N GLY A 103 8.14 11.37 -6.48
CA GLY A 103 7.95 11.81 -7.85
C GLY A 103 8.57 13.20 -8.06
N PRO A 104 8.48 13.75 -9.27
CA PRO A 104 8.93 15.12 -9.54
C PRO A 104 8.25 16.12 -8.58
N PRO A 105 8.97 17.15 -8.09
CA PRO A 105 8.44 18.08 -7.08
C PRO A 105 7.10 18.72 -7.45
N GLU A 106 6.93 19.11 -8.72
CA GLU A 106 5.71 19.71 -9.26
C GLU A 106 4.52 18.74 -9.24
N VAL A 107 4.76 17.44 -9.47
CA VAL A 107 3.74 16.39 -9.38
C VAL A 107 3.33 16.18 -7.93
N ILE A 108 4.31 16.12 -7.01
CA ILE A 108 4.04 15.96 -5.58
C ILE A 108 3.27 17.15 -5.01
N GLN A 109 3.62 18.39 -5.38
CA GLN A 109 2.91 19.59 -4.92
C GLN A 109 1.43 19.57 -5.33
N ARG A 110 1.13 19.15 -6.57
CA ARG A 110 -0.26 18.99 -7.05
C ARG A 110 -1.01 17.93 -6.25
N LEU A 111 -0.37 16.78 -5.98
CA LEU A 111 -0.94 15.75 -5.10
C LEU A 111 -1.22 16.27 -3.69
N GLU A 112 -0.35 17.11 -3.12
CA GLU A 112 -0.54 17.70 -1.79
C GLU A 112 -1.67 18.73 -1.74
N LYS A 113 -1.96 19.39 -2.86
CA LYS A 113 -3.15 20.23 -3.04
C LYS A 113 -4.44 19.42 -3.27
N GLY A 114 -4.34 18.09 -3.38
CA GLY A 114 -5.49 17.21 -3.63
C GLY A 114 -5.97 17.19 -5.09
N GLU A 115 -5.16 17.67 -6.03
CA GLU A 115 -5.46 17.60 -7.45
C GLU A 115 -5.45 16.14 -7.95
N LEU A 116 -6.26 15.86 -8.97
CA LEU A 116 -6.18 14.59 -9.69
C LEU A 116 -4.92 14.57 -10.56
N VAL A 117 -4.08 13.55 -10.36
CA VAL A 117 -2.78 13.39 -11.01
C VAL A 117 -2.66 11.96 -11.51
N ASP A 118 -2.16 11.79 -12.74
CA ASP A 118 -1.96 10.46 -13.32
C ASP A 118 -1.02 9.61 -12.43
N PRO A 119 -1.45 8.42 -11.95
CA PRO A 119 -0.64 7.55 -11.12
C PRO A 119 0.63 7.01 -11.82
N SER A 120 0.76 7.14 -13.14
CA SER A 120 1.99 6.81 -13.87
C SER A 120 3.10 7.86 -13.69
N SER A 121 2.75 9.08 -13.27
CA SER A 121 3.68 10.22 -13.16
C SER A 121 4.47 10.27 -11.85
N TYR A 122 4.18 9.36 -10.91
CA TYR A 122 4.89 9.26 -9.64
C TYR A 122 5.00 7.79 -9.19
N TYR A 123 6.00 7.49 -8.38
CA TYR A 123 6.15 6.19 -7.77
C TYR A 123 5.28 6.11 -6.51
N PHE A 124 4.46 5.06 -6.41
CA PHE A 124 3.71 4.75 -5.19
C PHE A 124 3.49 3.26 -5.08
N ARG A 125 4.27 2.59 -4.24
CA ARG A 125 4.20 1.13 -4.03
C ARG A 125 4.15 0.77 -2.56
N ILE A 126 3.44 -0.31 -2.25
CA ILE A 126 3.27 -0.86 -0.90
C ILE A 126 3.60 -2.36 -0.86
N ASN A 127 3.89 -2.90 0.32
CA ASN A 127 4.12 -4.33 0.55
C ASN A 127 3.20 -4.89 1.66
N PRO A 128 1.95 -5.24 1.34
CA PRO A 128 1.01 -5.79 2.32
C PRO A 128 1.46 -7.13 2.89
N ILE A 129 1.24 -7.28 4.20
CA ILE A 129 1.42 -8.51 4.96
C ILE A 129 0.13 -8.73 5.76
N PHE A 130 -0.30 -9.98 5.83
CA PHE A 130 -1.58 -10.38 6.43
C PHE A 130 -1.35 -11.29 7.63
N GLU A 131 -2.24 -11.19 8.60
CA GLU A 131 -2.42 -12.15 9.69
C GLU A 131 -3.89 -12.56 9.71
N ALA A 132 -4.16 -13.78 9.25
CA ALA A 132 -5.48 -14.36 9.13
C ALA A 132 -5.67 -15.54 10.11
N PRO A 133 -6.88 -15.72 10.68
CA PRO A 133 -7.17 -16.87 11.53
C PRO A 133 -7.14 -18.19 10.72
N PRO A 134 -7.04 -19.35 11.40
CA PRO A 134 -7.17 -20.65 10.75
C PRO A 134 -8.47 -20.78 9.95
N GLY A 135 -8.42 -21.45 8.79
CA GLY A 135 -9.59 -21.67 7.92
C GLY A 135 -9.46 -21.05 6.52
N ARG A 136 -10.57 -20.52 5.99
CA ARG A 136 -10.69 -20.13 4.57
C ARG A 136 -9.59 -19.18 4.08
N TYR A 137 -9.14 -18.27 4.94
CA TYR A 137 -8.19 -17.21 4.59
C TYR A 137 -6.76 -17.46 5.12
N GLU A 138 -6.50 -18.61 5.75
CA GLU A 138 -5.20 -18.94 6.35
C GLU A 138 -4.05 -18.92 5.32
N TRP A 139 -4.36 -19.16 4.04
CA TRP A 139 -3.39 -19.10 2.95
C TRP A 139 -2.73 -17.72 2.80
N LEU A 140 -3.37 -16.63 3.23
CA LEU A 140 -2.80 -15.28 3.21
C LEU A 140 -1.54 -15.17 4.06
N ASN A 141 -1.42 -16.00 5.12
CA ASN A 141 -0.25 -16.05 5.99
C ASN A 141 1.00 -16.62 5.29
N ARG A 142 0.85 -17.17 4.07
CA ARG A 142 1.89 -17.93 3.36
C ARG A 142 2.26 -17.31 2.00
N VAL A 143 1.78 -16.11 1.72
CA VAL A 143 2.06 -15.40 0.46
C VAL A 143 2.65 -14.03 0.72
N LEU A 144 3.44 -13.54 -0.23
CA LEU A 144 3.84 -12.13 -0.27
C LEU A 144 2.89 -11.35 -1.18
N ALA A 145 2.67 -10.08 -0.87
CA ALA A 145 1.92 -9.18 -1.71
C ALA A 145 2.69 -7.88 -1.98
N ILE A 146 2.40 -7.29 -3.14
CA ILE A 146 2.83 -5.94 -3.52
C ILE A 146 1.63 -5.16 -4.03
N GLY A 147 1.67 -3.83 -3.90
CA GLY A 147 0.60 -2.97 -4.39
C GLY A 147 1.11 -1.72 -5.09
N THR A 148 0.29 -1.20 -6.00
CA THR A 148 0.49 0.10 -6.67
C THR A 148 -0.63 1.05 -6.31
N GLY A 149 -0.30 2.30 -6.00
CA GLY A 149 -1.22 3.28 -5.44
C GLY A 149 -1.55 4.46 -6.36
N HIS A 150 -2.81 4.88 -6.31
CA HIS A 150 -3.31 6.15 -6.84
C HIS A 150 -3.82 6.99 -5.66
N ARG A 151 -3.32 8.22 -5.51
CA ARG A 151 -3.71 9.11 -4.41
C ARG A 151 -4.84 10.04 -4.87
N PHE A 152 -5.93 10.06 -4.12
CA PHE A 152 -6.98 11.06 -4.24
C PHE A 152 -7.01 11.97 -3.00
N ALA A 153 -7.83 13.03 -3.05
CA ALA A 153 -7.99 13.97 -1.94
C ALA A 153 -8.53 13.32 -0.65
N ASN A 154 -9.46 12.37 -0.80
CA ASN A 154 -10.11 11.66 0.31
C ASN A 154 -9.36 10.38 0.76
N GLY A 155 -8.31 9.97 0.05
CA GLY A 155 -7.54 8.78 0.39
C GLY A 155 -6.97 8.04 -0.82
N PRO A 156 -6.16 6.99 -0.59
CA PRO A 156 -5.57 6.21 -1.66
C PRO A 156 -6.50 5.10 -2.17
N THR A 157 -6.35 4.79 -3.45
CA THR A 157 -6.74 3.49 -4.03
C THR A 157 -5.48 2.68 -4.32
N TYR A 158 -5.50 1.39 -4.02
CA TYR A 158 -4.42 0.47 -4.34
C TYR A 158 -4.94 -0.72 -5.16
N SER A 159 -4.20 -1.10 -6.19
CA SER A 159 -4.30 -2.45 -6.74
C SER A 159 -3.25 -3.33 -6.05
N VAL A 160 -3.68 -4.40 -5.40
CA VAL A 160 -2.83 -5.34 -4.66
C VAL A 160 -2.73 -6.65 -5.41
N PHE A 161 -1.53 -7.21 -5.44
CA PHE A 161 -1.17 -8.42 -6.16
C PHE A 161 -0.48 -9.41 -5.22
N GLU A 162 -0.82 -10.69 -5.37
CA GLU A 162 -0.09 -11.80 -4.76
C GLU A 162 1.12 -12.14 -5.63
N VAL A 163 2.26 -12.39 -5.00
CA VAL A 163 3.49 -12.89 -5.65
C VAL A 163 3.42 -14.42 -5.81
N LEU A 164 3.81 -14.92 -6.99
CA LEU A 164 3.77 -16.34 -7.39
C LEU A 164 5.16 -16.98 -7.44
#